data_AF-A0A7S3J4W8-F1
#
_entry.id   AF-A0A7S3J4W8-F1
#
_cell.length_a   1.000
_cell.length_b   1.000
_cell.length_c   1.000
_cell.angle_alpha   90.00
_cell.angle_beta   90.00
_cell.angle_gamma   90.00
#
_symmetry.space_group_name_H-M   'P 1'
#
loop_
_entity.id
_entity.type
_entity.pdbx_description
1 polymer ?
#
loop_
_entity_poly.entity_id
_entity_poly.type
_entity_poly.pdbx_seq_one_letter_code
_entity_poly.pdbx_strand_id
1 'polypeptide(L)'
;LSPARFVKKKFKAGGMVGSTFTLITAILGSGTVTLPYIAAKNGIIMAVLLILFGALISYFSGMLLVRCAEKVGSDKYEDFAAFVYGRKMVIFTGICNVSTLLGFVTSYIVFMKVLIPHVLGILLGGDDNVPAILGKDNWKGGIFWATIYSFCVLLPLSIPRKINVLRFNSLFGVIC
;
A
#
# COMPACT_ATOMS: atom_id res chain seq x y z
N LEU A 1 20.46 27.43 17.15
CA LEU A 1 19.56 26.34 17.60
C LEU A 1 18.85 25.76 16.38
N SER A 2 19.32 24.62 15.86
CA SER A 2 18.89 24.12 14.54
C SER A 2 17.52 23.41 14.62
N PRO A 3 16.54 23.78 13.77
CA PRO A 3 15.18 23.24 13.74
C PRO A 3 15.12 21.72 13.48
N ALA A 4 16.21 21.11 12.99
CA ALA A 4 16.31 19.67 12.77
C ALA A 4 16.23 18.82 14.05
N ARG A 5 16.59 19.39 15.22
CA ARG A 5 16.59 18.64 16.50
C ARG A 5 15.19 18.51 17.11
N PHE A 6 14.27 19.42 16.79
CA PHE A 6 12.88 19.36 17.25
C PHE A 6 12.07 18.29 16.51
N VAL A 7 12.33 18.12 15.20
CA VAL A 7 11.71 17.06 14.38
C VAL A 7 12.15 15.67 14.85
N LYS A 8 13.44 15.47 15.15
CA LYS A 8 13.94 14.19 15.70
C LYS A 8 13.37 13.84 17.07
N LYS A 9 12.96 14.82 17.88
CA LYS A 9 12.42 14.58 19.24
C LYS A 9 10.91 14.31 19.23
N LYS A 10 10.16 14.87 18.27
CA LYS A 10 8.73 14.56 18.06
C LYS A 10 8.50 13.26 17.28
N PHE A 11 9.44 12.86 16.42
CA PHE A 11 9.41 11.56 15.72
C PHE A 11 10.33 10.54 16.38
N LYS A 12 10.08 10.24 17.66
CA LYS A 12 10.61 9.02 18.28
C LYS A 12 9.81 7.86 17.70
N ALA A 13 10.47 6.85 17.13
CA ALA A 13 9.81 5.60 16.73
C ALA A 13 9.04 5.06 17.95
N GLY A 14 7.70 4.97 17.85
CA GLY A 14 6.82 4.56 18.95
C GLY A 14 6.00 5.67 19.64
N GLY A 15 6.04 6.93 19.18
CA GLY A 15 5.10 7.95 19.67
C GLY A 15 3.68 7.70 19.16
N MET A 16 2.67 7.68 20.04
CA MET A 16 1.26 7.39 19.69
C MET A 16 0.78 8.15 18.45
N VAL A 17 1.06 9.46 18.41
CA VAL A 17 0.66 10.34 17.30
C VAL A 17 1.32 9.92 15.97
N GLY A 18 2.61 9.62 15.97
CA GLY A 18 3.32 9.20 14.75
C GLY A 18 2.88 7.84 14.22
N SER A 19 2.57 6.91 15.14
CA SER A 19 2.02 5.59 14.79
C SER A 19 0.61 5.70 14.21
N THR A 20 -0.26 6.54 14.79
CA THR A 20 -1.61 6.78 14.28
C THR A 20 -1.58 7.35 12.87
N PHE A 21 -0.73 8.35 12.59
CA PHE A 21 -0.61 8.92 11.24
C PHE A 21 -0.08 7.90 10.23
N THR A 22 0.94 7.13 10.60
CA THR A 22 1.49 6.09 9.71
C THR A 22 0.42 5.04 9.38
N LEU A 23 -0.39 4.65 10.38
CA LEU A 23 -1.49 3.71 10.20
C LEU A 23 -2.58 4.29 9.29
N ILE A 24 -2.96 5.56 9.47
CA ILE A 24 -3.95 6.23 8.61
C ILE A 24 -3.47 6.27 7.16
N THR A 25 -2.23 6.71 6.90
CA THR A 25 -1.66 6.75 5.55
C THR A 25 -1.58 5.36 4.92
N ALA A 26 -1.29 4.33 5.71
CA ALA A 26 -1.29 2.95 5.22
C ALA A 26 -2.70 2.47 4.81
N ILE A 27 -3.75 2.85 5.53
CA ILE A 27 -5.14 2.48 5.22
C ILE A 27 -5.69 3.28 4.02
N LEU A 28 -5.41 4.58 3.96
CA LEU A 28 -5.95 5.47 2.92
C LEU A 28 -5.48 5.09 1.52
N GLY A 29 -4.24 4.60 1.38
CA GLY A 29 -3.54 4.18 0.15
C GLY A 29 -4.36 4.07 -1.14
N SER A 30 -4.47 2.87 -1.71
CA SER A 30 -5.19 2.65 -2.98
C SER A 30 -6.73 2.57 -2.81
N GLY A 31 -7.23 2.50 -1.58
CA GLY A 31 -8.66 2.44 -1.28
C GLY A 31 -9.40 3.74 -1.61
N THR A 32 -8.75 4.88 -1.43
CA THR A 32 -9.35 6.21 -1.67
C THR A 32 -9.77 6.43 -3.12
N VAL A 33 -8.99 5.96 -4.09
CA VAL A 33 -9.33 6.05 -5.53
C VAL A 33 -10.43 5.06 -5.95
N THR A 34 -10.59 3.94 -5.25
CA THR A 34 -11.63 2.93 -5.56
C THR A 34 -12.99 3.26 -4.93
N LEU A 35 -13.01 3.90 -3.76
CA LEU A 35 -14.24 4.32 -3.07
C LEU A 35 -15.23 5.13 -3.93
N PRO A 36 -14.84 6.22 -4.63
CA PRO A 36 -15.77 6.99 -5.45
C PRO A 36 -16.28 6.19 -6.67
N TYR A 37 -15.43 5.32 -7.23
CA TYR A 37 -15.83 4.44 -8.33
C TYR A 37 -16.91 3.43 -7.90
N ILE A 38 -16.75 2.83 -6.71
CA ILE A 38 -17.72 1.91 -6.13
C ILE A 38 -19.04 2.62 -5.83
N ALA A 39 -18.98 3.85 -5.29
CA ALA A 39 -20.16 4.66 -5.00
C ALA A 39 -20.91 5.08 -6.26
N ALA A 40 -20.19 5.45 -7.33
CA ALA A 40 -20.80 5.78 -8.63
C ALA A 40 -21.50 4.58 -9.28
N LYS A 41 -21.03 3.36 -9.04
CA LYS A 41 -21.59 2.13 -9.63
C LYS A 41 -22.74 1.51 -8.83
N ASN A 42 -22.69 1.55 -7.49
CA ASN A 42 -23.65 0.86 -6.62
C ASN A 42 -24.66 1.81 -5.93
N GLY A 43 -24.49 3.13 -6.09
CA GLY A 43 -25.26 4.14 -5.39
C GLY A 43 -24.74 4.44 -3.98
N ILE A 44 -25.09 5.61 -3.47
CA ILE A 44 -24.55 6.16 -2.21
C ILE A 44 -24.92 5.28 -1.00
N ILE A 45 -26.15 4.77 -0.95
CA ILE A 45 -26.66 4.00 0.18
C ILE A 45 -25.87 2.69 0.35
N MET A 46 -25.63 1.96 -0.74
CA MET A 46 -24.84 0.72 -0.69
C MET A 46 -23.37 0.98 -0.37
N ALA A 47 -22.81 2.08 -0.88
CA ALA A 47 -21.43 2.46 -0.55
C ALA A 47 -21.25 2.74 0.95
N VAL A 48 -22.17 3.48 1.57
CA VAL A 48 -22.12 3.75 3.02
C VAL A 48 -22.24 2.46 3.83
N LEU A 49 -23.12 1.54 3.44
CA LEU A 49 -23.28 0.25 4.12
C LEU A 49 -22.01 -0.61 4.03
N LEU A 50 -21.39 -0.68 2.84
CA LEU A 50 -20.12 -1.39 2.63
C LEU A 50 -18.98 -0.80 3.47
N ILE A 51 -18.90 0.54 3.56
CA ILE A 51 -17.89 1.22 4.38
C ILE A 51 -18.11 0.92 5.87
N LEU A 52 -19.35 1.00 6.37
CA LEU A 52 -19.67 0.69 7.76
C LEU A 52 -19.36 -0.77 8.10
N PHE A 53 -19.71 -1.70 7.20
CA PHE A 53 -19.43 -3.11 7.38
C PHE A 53 -17.93 -3.41 7.39
N GLY A 54 -17.18 -2.83 6.45
CA GLY A 54 -15.72 -2.92 6.41
C GLY A 54 -15.08 -2.34 7.67
N ALA A 55 -15.54 -1.18 8.14
CA ALA A 55 -15.06 -0.55 9.36
C ALA A 55 -15.28 -1.43 10.60
N LEU A 56 -16.45 -2.08 10.72
CA LEU A 56 -16.75 -2.99 11.82
C LEU A 56 -15.82 -4.22 11.82
N ILE A 57 -15.61 -4.83 10.65
CA ILE A 57 -14.70 -5.97 10.50
C ILE A 57 -13.26 -5.57 10.82
N SER A 58 -12.79 -4.43 10.30
CA SER A 58 -11.44 -3.92 10.57
C SER A 58 -11.25 -3.59 12.04
N TYR A 59 -12.25 -3.01 12.70
CA TYR A 59 -12.21 -2.74 14.14
C TYR A 59 -12.10 -4.04 14.95
N PHE A 60 -12.94 -5.03 14.63
CA PHE A 60 -12.93 -6.33 15.31
C PHE A 60 -11.60 -7.06 15.11
N SER A 61 -11.10 -7.10 13.87
CA SER A 61 -9.81 -7.71 13.53
C SER A 61 -8.65 -7.03 14.24
N GLY A 62 -8.62 -5.69 14.25
CA GLY A 62 -7.61 -4.90 14.96
C GLY A 62 -7.61 -5.17 16.47
N MET A 63 -8.79 -5.22 17.10
CA MET A 63 -8.90 -5.53 18.53
C MET A 63 -8.39 -6.94 18.85
N LEU A 64 -8.70 -7.93 18.01
CA LEU A 64 -8.20 -9.30 18.18
C LEU A 64 -6.67 -9.34 18.09
N LEU A 65 -6.10 -8.64 17.12
CA LEU A 65 -4.67 -8.60 16.86
C LEU A 65 -3.92 -7.94 18.01
N VAL A 66 -4.42 -6.83 18.55
CA VAL A 66 -3.83 -6.17 19.73
C VAL A 66 -3.88 -7.09 20.96
N ARG A 67 -5.00 -7.76 21.23
CA ARG A 67 -5.11 -8.71 22.35
C ARG A 67 -4.17 -9.90 22.21
N CYS A 68 -3.93 -10.38 20.99
CA CYS A 68 -2.94 -11.43 20.71
C CYS A 68 -1.51 -10.91 20.91
N ALA A 69 -1.22 -9.68 20.46
CA ALA A 69 0.05 -9.01 20.67
C ALA A 69 0.42 -8.87 22.16
N GLU A 70 -0.53 -8.44 22.98
CA GLU A 70 -0.34 -8.30 24.43
C GLU A 70 -0.08 -9.65 25.12
N LYS A 71 -0.71 -10.73 24.68
CA LYS A 71 -0.55 -12.06 25.29
C LYS A 71 0.76 -12.75 24.92
N VAL A 72 1.23 -12.58 23.67
CA VAL A 72 2.44 -13.25 23.17
C VAL A 72 3.69 -12.42 23.42
N GLY A 73 3.57 -11.10 23.55
CA GLY A 73 4.70 -10.20 23.82
C GLY A 73 5.71 -10.10 22.66
N SER A 74 5.30 -10.51 21.45
CA SER A 74 6.10 -10.43 20.22
C SER A 74 5.31 -9.69 19.14
N ASP A 75 5.99 -8.99 18.24
CA ASP A 75 5.38 -8.21 17.14
C ASP A 75 5.22 -9.02 15.84
N LYS A 76 5.56 -10.31 15.85
CA LYS A 76 5.55 -11.16 14.64
C LYS A 76 4.30 -12.01 14.53
N TYR A 77 3.67 -11.98 13.35
CA TYR A 77 2.53 -12.84 13.02
C TYR A 77 2.82 -14.34 13.16
N GLU A 78 4.06 -14.73 12.89
CA GLU A 78 4.52 -16.12 13.02
C GLU A 78 4.52 -16.59 14.48
N ASP A 79 4.85 -15.70 15.42
CA ASP A 79 4.85 -16.00 16.86
C ASP A 79 3.42 -16.08 17.41
N PHE A 80 2.49 -15.26 16.89
CA PHE A 80 1.05 -15.38 17.21
C PHE A 80 0.49 -16.74 16.77
N ALA A 81 0.82 -17.16 15.54
CA ALA A 81 0.37 -18.43 15.01
C ALA A 81 0.99 -19.63 15.75
N ALA A 82 2.25 -19.50 16.17
CA ALA A 82 2.95 -20.54 16.94
C ALA A 82 2.31 -20.74 18.31
N PHE A 83 1.96 -19.65 18.99
CA PHE A 83 1.38 -19.66 20.33
C PHE A 83 -0.05 -20.22 20.36
N VAL A 84 -0.88 -19.89 19.37
CA VAL A 84 -2.32 -20.25 19.38
C VAL A 84 -2.59 -21.62 18.74
N TYR A 85 -1.85 -22.01 17.70
CA TYR A 85 -2.21 -23.18 16.88
C TYR A 85 -1.04 -24.16 16.60
N GLY A 86 0.18 -23.85 17.04
CA GLY A 86 1.36 -24.70 16.83
C GLY A 86 2.02 -24.59 15.44
N ARG A 87 3.07 -25.40 15.22
CA ARG A 87 4.07 -25.21 14.13
C ARG A 87 3.50 -25.26 12.71
N LYS A 88 2.40 -26.00 12.47
CA LYS A 88 1.79 -26.10 11.13
C LYS A 88 1.10 -24.79 10.71
N MET A 89 0.45 -24.11 11.65
CA MET A 89 -0.28 -22.87 11.37
C MET A 89 0.62 -21.65 11.23
N VAL A 90 1.86 -21.72 11.75
CA VAL A 90 2.91 -20.73 11.47
C VAL A 90 3.22 -20.66 9.97
N ILE A 91 3.44 -21.82 9.36
CA ILE A 91 3.74 -21.92 7.92
C ILE A 91 2.57 -21.39 7.10
N PHE A 92 1.34 -21.76 7.47
CA PHE A 92 0.14 -21.27 6.80
C PHE A 92 0.02 -19.74 6.86
N THR A 93 0.22 -19.16 8.05
CA THR A 93 0.17 -17.70 8.25
C THR A 93 1.24 -16.98 7.44
N GLY A 94 2.46 -17.55 7.38
CA GLY A 94 3.54 -17.05 6.54
C GLY A 94 3.19 -17.06 5.04
N ILE A 95 2.62 -18.16 4.55
CA ILE A 95 2.17 -18.28 3.16
C ILE A 95 1.07 -17.27 2.84
N CYS A 96 0.07 -17.12 3.72
CA CYS A 96 -0.99 -16.13 3.56
C CYS A 96 -0.42 -14.71 3.50
N ASN A 97 0.48 -14.35 4.41
CA ASN A 97 1.10 -13.03 4.42
C ASN A 97 1.89 -12.77 3.12
N VAL A 98 2.71 -13.71 2.67
CA VAL A 98 3.46 -13.59 1.40
C VAL A 98 2.49 -13.44 0.22
N SER A 99 1.41 -14.22 0.18
CA SER A 99 0.39 -14.14 -0.87
C SER A 99 -0.29 -12.76 -0.90
N THR A 100 -0.65 -12.20 0.25
CA THR A 100 -1.21 -10.84 0.35
C THR A 100 -0.23 -9.77 -0.12
N LEU A 101 1.05 -9.89 0.27
CA LEU A 101 2.09 -8.96 -0.18
C LEU A 101 2.29 -9.02 -1.70
N LEU A 102 2.33 -10.22 -2.28
CA LEU A 102 2.40 -10.39 -3.74
C LEU A 102 1.19 -9.77 -4.43
N GLY A 103 -0.03 -9.99 -3.91
CA GLY A 103 -1.24 -9.38 -4.43
C GLY A 103 -1.19 -7.85 -4.42
N PHE A 104 -0.69 -7.26 -3.33
CA PHE A 104 -0.53 -5.81 -3.24
C PHE A 104 0.48 -5.27 -4.27
N VAL A 105 1.64 -5.93 -4.42
CA VAL A 105 2.64 -5.55 -5.43
C VAL A 105 2.06 -5.66 -6.84
N THR A 106 1.34 -6.75 -7.15
CA THR A 106 0.69 -6.92 -8.46
C THR A 106 -0.37 -5.85 -8.71
N SER A 107 -1.22 -5.54 -7.72
CA SER A 107 -2.23 -4.48 -7.83
C SER A 107 -1.58 -3.13 -8.13
N TYR A 108 -0.46 -2.81 -7.48
CA TYR A 108 0.27 -1.57 -7.71
C TYR A 108 0.87 -1.48 -9.12
N ILE A 109 1.47 -2.56 -9.63
CA ILE A 109 1.97 -2.62 -11.02
C ILE A 109 0.82 -2.42 -12.01
N VAL A 110 -0.33 -3.07 -11.77
CA VAL A 110 -1.55 -2.92 -12.59
C VAL A 110 -2.10 -1.50 -12.54
N PHE A 111 -2.01 -0.83 -11.41
CA PHE A 111 -2.42 0.57 -11.30
C PHE A 111 -1.49 1.49 -12.09
N MET A 112 -0.17 1.33 -11.91
CA MET A 112 0.84 2.13 -12.60
C MET A 112 0.81 1.95 -14.12
N LYS A 113 0.52 0.74 -14.63
CA LYS A 113 0.41 0.51 -16.09
C LYS A 113 -0.72 1.32 -16.75
N VAL A 114 -1.76 1.68 -16.01
CA VAL A 114 -2.90 2.49 -16.50
C VAL A 114 -2.65 3.98 -16.25
N LEU A 115 -2.07 4.31 -15.09
CA LEU A 115 -1.86 5.70 -14.69
C LEU A 115 -0.78 6.41 -15.53
N ILE A 116 0.35 5.74 -15.80
CA ILE A 116 1.47 6.33 -16.54
C ILE A 116 1.09 6.85 -17.94
N PRO A 117 0.46 6.04 -18.83
CA PRO A 117 0.07 6.53 -20.15
C PRO A 117 -0.98 7.64 -20.06
N HIS A 118 -1.86 7.62 -19.05
CA HIS A 118 -2.87 8.64 -18.85
C HIS A 118 -2.26 9.99 -18.45
N VAL A 119 -1.33 9.99 -17.50
CA VAL A 119 -0.63 11.21 -17.04
C VAL A 119 0.25 11.78 -18.14
N LEU A 120 0.94 10.92 -18.91
CA LEU A 120 1.74 11.36 -20.05
C LEU A 120 0.89 11.99 -21.16
N GLY A 121 -0.28 11.41 -21.47
CA GLY A 121 -1.20 12.00 -22.45
C GLY A 121 -1.68 13.41 -22.06
N ILE A 122 -1.85 13.66 -20.75
CA ILE A 122 -2.22 14.99 -20.24
C ILE A 122 -1.03 15.96 -20.30
N LEU A 123 0.18 15.51 -19.94
CA LEU A 123 1.40 16.33 -19.94
C LEU A 123 1.90 16.70 -21.35
N LEU A 124 1.70 15.82 -22.34
CA LEU A 124 2.17 16.00 -23.72
C LEU A 124 1.23 16.83 -24.61
N GLY A 125 0.09 17.30 -24.09
CA GLY A 125 -0.67 18.40 -24.72
C GLY A 125 -1.59 18.02 -25.88
N GLY A 126 -2.44 17.00 -25.73
CA GLY A 126 -3.53 16.71 -26.68
C GLY A 126 -3.16 15.69 -27.77
N ASP A 127 -4.18 14.94 -28.21
CA ASP A 127 -4.16 13.59 -28.82
C ASP A 127 -3.42 13.44 -30.17
N ASP A 128 -2.67 14.44 -30.67
CA ASP A 128 -2.28 14.49 -32.09
C ASP A 128 -0.76 14.31 -32.38
N ASN A 129 0.12 14.25 -31.37
CA ASN A 129 1.56 14.05 -31.60
C ASN A 129 2.22 13.06 -30.63
N VAL A 130 1.55 11.94 -30.36
CA VAL A 130 2.19 10.81 -29.66
C VAL A 130 2.72 9.80 -30.70
N PRO A 131 4.05 9.60 -30.82
CA PRO A 131 4.61 8.66 -31.78
C PRO A 131 4.08 7.25 -31.50
N ALA A 132 3.87 6.44 -32.54
CA ALA A 132 3.28 5.08 -32.51
C ALA A 132 3.89 4.05 -31.53
N ILE A 133 4.93 4.44 -30.79
CA ILE A 133 5.53 3.74 -29.65
C ILE A 133 4.72 3.97 -28.35
N LEU A 134 3.90 5.02 -28.30
CA LEU A 134 2.89 5.36 -27.28
C LEU A 134 1.46 4.94 -27.70
N GLY A 135 1.34 3.99 -28.64
CA GLY A 135 0.07 3.55 -29.21
C GLY A 135 -0.90 3.05 -28.15
N LYS A 136 -1.97 3.84 -27.97
CA LYS A 136 -3.19 3.63 -27.16
C LYS A 136 -3.89 2.28 -27.43
N ASP A 137 -3.57 1.62 -28.56
CA ASP A 137 -4.37 0.53 -29.10
C ASP A 137 -3.67 -0.84 -29.21
N ASN A 138 -2.44 -1.01 -28.69
CA ASN A 138 -1.78 -2.31 -28.68
C ASN A 138 -1.30 -2.71 -27.29
N TRP A 139 -1.72 -3.91 -26.86
CA TRP A 139 -1.29 -4.64 -25.65
C TRP A 139 0.22 -4.52 -25.34
N LYS A 140 1.04 -4.33 -26.38
CA LYS A 140 2.50 -4.14 -26.33
C LYS A 140 2.96 -2.82 -25.68
N GLY A 141 2.23 -1.72 -25.82
CA GLY A 141 2.61 -0.41 -25.24
C GLY A 141 2.50 -0.39 -23.71
N GLY A 142 1.42 -0.97 -23.18
CA GLY A 142 1.25 -1.15 -21.73
C GLY A 142 2.29 -2.10 -21.13
N ILE A 143 2.72 -3.12 -21.87
CA ILE A 143 3.78 -4.05 -21.45
C ILE A 143 5.16 -3.40 -21.52
N PHE A 144 5.42 -2.52 -22.48
CA PHE A 144 6.68 -1.78 -22.57
C PHE A 144 6.85 -0.83 -21.38
N TRP A 145 5.83 -0.04 -21.06
CA TRP A 145 5.83 0.83 -19.88
C TRP A 145 5.84 0.03 -18.56
N ALA A 146 5.13 -1.10 -18.48
CA ALA A 146 5.20 -1.98 -17.33
C ALA A 146 6.58 -2.63 -17.17
N THR A 147 7.24 -3.01 -18.26
CA THR A 147 8.61 -3.57 -18.25
C THR A 147 9.62 -2.51 -17.83
N ILE A 148 9.52 -1.29 -18.37
CA ILE A 148 10.37 -0.16 -17.95
C ILE A 148 10.14 0.18 -16.47
N TYR A 149 8.90 0.23 -16.02
CA TYR A 149 8.59 0.48 -14.60
C TYR A 149 9.15 -0.63 -13.71
N SER A 150 9.03 -1.89 -14.13
CA SER A 150 9.55 -3.03 -13.39
C SER A 150 11.09 -3.04 -13.33
N PHE A 151 11.77 -2.76 -14.44
CA PHE A 151 13.23 -2.74 -14.49
C PHE A 151 13.84 -1.47 -13.86
N CYS A 152 13.13 -0.33 -13.91
CA CYS A 152 13.66 0.95 -13.46
C CYS A 152 13.19 1.35 -12.06
N VAL A 153 12.09 0.75 -11.54
CA VAL A 153 11.57 1.01 -10.18
C VAL A 153 11.63 -0.24 -9.32
N LEU A 154 11.06 -1.37 -9.72
CA LEU A 154 11.05 -2.59 -8.88
C LEU A 154 12.45 -3.17 -8.66
N LEU A 155 13.28 -3.17 -9.69
CA LEU A 155 14.65 -3.71 -9.61
C LEU A 155 15.57 -2.89 -8.67
N PRO A 156 15.66 -1.55 -8.76
CA PRO A 156 16.40 -0.77 -7.77
C PRO A 156 15.73 -0.72 -6.40
N LEU A 157 14.42 -0.96 -6.26
CA LEU A 157 13.77 -1.11 -4.94
C LEU A 157 14.11 -2.45 -4.26
N SER A 158 14.38 -3.50 -5.04
CA SER A 158 14.75 -4.82 -4.54
C SER A 158 16.21 -4.90 -4.06
N ILE A 159 17.08 -4.02 -4.57
CA ILE A 159 18.51 -3.97 -4.24
C ILE A 159 18.80 -3.45 -2.80
N PRO A 160 18.17 -2.40 -2.26
CA PRO A 160 18.45 -1.92 -0.92
C PRO A 160 17.77 -2.80 0.14
N ARG A 161 18.54 -3.73 0.69
CA ARG A 161 18.19 -4.53 1.89
C ARG A 161 18.12 -3.73 3.21
N LYS A 162 18.14 -2.40 3.15
CA LYS A 162 18.15 -1.52 4.35
C LYS A 162 16.76 -0.97 4.62
N ILE A 163 16.12 -1.48 5.67
CA ILE A 163 14.79 -1.12 6.20
C ILE A 163 14.59 0.40 6.45
N ASN A 164 15.66 1.20 6.44
CA ASN A 164 15.60 2.65 6.70
C ASN A 164 14.99 3.48 5.56
N VAL A 165 14.99 3.01 4.29
CA VAL A 165 14.34 3.74 3.18
C VAL A 165 12.82 3.74 3.29
N LEU A 166 12.24 2.72 3.96
CA LEU A 166 10.80 2.59 4.14
C LEU A 166 10.20 3.69 5.04
N ARG A 167 10.99 4.17 6.01
CA ARG A 167 10.61 5.28 6.89
C ARG A 167 10.46 6.60 6.13
N PHE A 168 11.27 6.80 5.10
CA PHE A 168 11.21 8.00 4.26
C PHE A 168 9.99 7.96 3.33
N ASN A 169 9.62 6.77 2.85
CA ASN A 169 8.39 6.57 2.07
C ASN A 169 7.13 6.89 2.87
N SER A 170 7.07 6.51 4.16
CA SER A 170 5.94 6.87 5.04
C SER A 170 5.83 8.37 5.28
N LEU A 171 6.96 9.09 5.39
CA LEU A 171 6.95 10.56 5.52
C LEU A 171 6.46 11.24 4.24
N PHE A 172 6.90 10.78 3.07
CA PHE A 172 6.40 11.29 1.80
C PHE A 172 4.92 11.00 1.58
N GLY A 173 4.43 9.82 1.96
CA GLY A 173 3.02 9.47 1.85
C GLY A 173 2.09 10.28 2.76
N VAL A 174 2.61 10.97 3.78
CA VAL A 174 1.83 11.91 4.60
C VAL A 174 1.77 13.31 3.97
N ILE A 175 2.76 13.63 3.13
CA ILE A 175 2.90 14.94 2.49
C ILE A 175 2.14 14.99 1.15
N CYS A 176 2.03 13.85 0.46
CA CYS A 176 1.26 13.69 -0.78
C CYS A 176 -0.22 13.45 -0.49
#